data_AF-A0A3S0CZM7-F1
#
_entry.id   AF-A0A3S0CZM7-F1
#
_cell.length_a   1.000
_cell.length_b   1.000
_cell.length_c   1.000
_cell.angle_alpha   90.00
_cell.angle_beta   90.00
_cell.angle_gamma   90.00
#
_symmetry.space_group_name_H-M   'P 1'
#
loop_
_entity.id
_entity.type
_entity.pdbx_description
1 polymer ?
#
loop_
_entity_poly.entity_id
_entity_poly.type
_entity_poly.pdbx_seq_one_letter_code
_entity_poly.pdbx_strand_id
1 'polypeptide(L)'
;MGAAGLHGAHALSCGAGRGGPCRRCCHRGPRGRPGGRSTGRHALANGGGRMSRVLITPEAGGLRLALPGDAASLLLVPRLGLKLPRYHFRLGRVVHAAAELDLFRVQTTLLLGNDHTGRAELSDWRWAPALEGAALTAALGELIAAAQARLRERPADFGDALVAELPGWRDADGRSPFWQALGARFYNGDPAEAQARLGPDWRSHLAALLPRQTVYLSFLGAEAEARVLDVPAAWSPVRAALTAAGFHPPAHARIDDGGPVLAWPVPPG
;
A
#
# COMPACT_ATOMS: atom_id res chain seq x y z
N MET A 1 -18.74 -8.37 -31.94
CA MET A 1 -18.72 -6.91 -32.09
C MET A 1 -18.33 -6.29 -30.75
N GLY A 2 -17.22 -5.54 -30.74
CA GLY A 2 -16.91 -4.50 -29.75
C GLY A 2 -16.42 -4.94 -28.37
N ALA A 3 -15.10 -5.12 -28.23
CA ALA A 3 -14.40 -5.18 -26.96
C ALA A 3 -14.34 -3.79 -26.29
N ALA A 4 -14.52 -3.72 -24.98
CA ALA A 4 -14.20 -2.53 -24.17
C ALA A 4 -13.28 -2.96 -23.02
N GLY A 5 -11.98 -2.69 -23.20
CA GLY A 5 -10.96 -2.87 -22.18
C GLY A 5 -11.06 -1.80 -21.11
N LEU A 6 -11.10 -2.21 -19.85
CA LEU A 6 -10.97 -1.31 -18.70
C LEU A 6 -9.48 -1.04 -18.45
N HIS A 7 -9.10 0.22 -18.60
CA HIS A 7 -7.76 0.72 -18.31
C HIS A 7 -7.51 0.77 -16.80
N GLY A 8 -6.47 0.07 -16.36
CA GLY A 8 -5.77 0.35 -15.11
C GLY A 8 -4.74 1.46 -15.32
N ALA A 9 -4.43 2.16 -14.21
CA ALA A 9 -3.37 3.15 -14.02
C ALA A 9 -3.61 4.58 -14.56
N HIS A 10 -3.88 5.49 -13.64
CA HIS A 10 -3.64 6.93 -13.82
C HIS A 10 -2.12 7.17 -13.94
N ALA A 11 -1.66 7.37 -15.18
CA ALA A 11 -0.36 7.96 -15.46
C ALA A 11 -0.45 9.50 -15.36
N LEU A 12 0.37 10.08 -14.49
CA LEU A 12 0.57 11.53 -14.39
C LEU A 12 1.29 12.04 -15.65
N SER A 13 0.63 12.93 -16.39
CA SER A 13 1.18 13.68 -17.51
C SER A 13 1.68 15.04 -17.01
N CYS A 14 2.99 15.29 -17.08
CA CYS A 14 3.57 16.60 -16.84
C CYS A 14 3.64 17.36 -18.18
N GLY A 15 2.68 18.25 -18.41
CA GLY A 15 2.62 19.11 -19.59
C GLY A 15 3.55 20.32 -19.46
N ALA A 16 4.49 20.44 -20.39
CA ALA A 16 5.38 21.58 -20.57
C ALA A 16 4.62 22.86 -20.98
N GLY A 17 4.85 23.94 -20.25
CA GLY A 17 4.39 25.30 -20.56
C GLY A 17 5.59 26.26 -20.68
N ARG A 18 5.63 26.99 -21.80
CA ARG A 18 6.73 27.80 -22.34
C ARG A 18 6.85 29.16 -21.63
N GLY A 19 8.05 29.75 -21.59
CA GLY A 19 8.18 31.19 -21.27
C GLY A 19 9.58 31.78 -21.00
N GLY A 20 10.45 31.88 -22.01
CA GLY A 20 11.34 33.04 -22.25
C GLY A 20 12.55 33.34 -21.32
N PRO A 21 13.58 34.08 -21.80
CA PRO A 21 14.95 34.01 -21.28
C PRO A 21 15.34 35.20 -20.40
N CYS A 22 16.28 35.00 -19.45
CA CYS A 22 17.03 36.11 -18.86
C CYS A 22 18.54 35.88 -18.96
N ARG A 23 19.23 36.90 -19.48
CA ARG A 23 20.67 36.96 -19.77
C ARG A 23 21.44 37.53 -18.57
N ARG A 24 22.71 37.11 -18.44
CA ARG A 24 23.83 37.70 -17.65
C ARG A 24 23.65 37.51 -16.13
N CYS A 25 24.67 37.09 -15.37
CA CYS A 25 26.02 37.63 -15.34
C CYS A 25 27.12 36.56 -15.16
N CYS A 26 28.22 36.79 -15.88
CA CYS A 26 29.51 36.15 -15.69
C CYS A 26 30.21 36.76 -14.45
N HIS A 27 30.82 35.94 -13.59
CA HIS A 27 32.09 36.30 -12.95
C HIS A 27 32.97 35.07 -12.74
N ARG A 28 34.25 35.25 -13.08
CA ARG A 28 35.34 34.27 -13.13
C ARG A 28 35.90 33.95 -11.73
N GLY A 29 36.12 32.64 -11.48
CA GLY A 29 37.32 31.99 -10.91
C GLY A 29 37.87 32.40 -9.52
N PRO A 30 38.83 31.67 -8.91
CA PRO A 30 39.73 30.70 -9.56
C PRO A 30 39.96 29.33 -8.84
N ARG A 31 40.29 28.32 -9.68
CA ARG A 31 41.31 27.26 -9.58
C ARG A 31 41.68 26.63 -8.21
N GLY A 32 41.44 25.31 -8.12
CA GLY A 32 42.21 24.34 -7.30
C GLY A 32 42.35 23.01 -8.07
N ARG A 33 43.56 22.45 -8.11
CA ARG A 33 44.04 21.34 -8.99
C ARG A 33 44.12 19.98 -8.22
N PRO A 34 44.52 18.86 -8.85
CA PRO A 34 43.78 17.59 -8.80
C PRO A 34 44.43 16.50 -7.93
N GLY A 35 43.67 15.44 -7.62
CA GLY A 35 44.19 14.19 -7.06
C GLY A 35 43.34 13.01 -7.50
N GLY A 36 43.86 12.22 -8.44
CA GLY A 36 43.27 10.95 -8.83
C GLY A 36 43.70 9.82 -7.91
N ARG A 37 42.87 8.78 -7.82
CA ARG A 37 43.30 7.38 -7.79
C ARG A 37 42.11 6.47 -8.08
N SER A 38 42.38 5.55 -8.98
CA SER A 38 41.53 4.50 -9.50
C SER A 38 41.44 3.32 -8.53
N THR A 39 40.57 2.38 -8.92
CA THR A 39 40.62 0.93 -8.66
C THR A 39 40.34 0.41 -7.25
N GLY A 40 39.27 -0.38 -7.15
CA GLY A 40 38.96 -1.22 -5.99
C GLY A 40 37.61 -1.92 -6.11
N ARG A 41 37.32 -2.59 -7.24
CA ARG A 41 36.24 -3.58 -7.29
C ARG A 41 36.69 -4.79 -6.46
N HIS A 42 36.23 -4.87 -5.22
CA HIS A 42 36.23 -6.14 -4.51
C HIS A 42 35.03 -6.96 -4.96
N ALA A 43 35.28 -7.82 -5.96
CA ALA A 43 34.41 -8.95 -6.23
C ALA A 43 34.66 -10.00 -5.14
N LEU A 44 33.77 -10.05 -4.15
CA LEU A 44 33.64 -11.23 -3.31
C LEU A 44 32.68 -12.18 -4.03
N ALA A 45 33.26 -13.14 -4.75
CA ALA A 45 32.56 -14.34 -5.17
C ALA A 45 32.31 -15.20 -3.92
N ASN A 46 31.04 -15.45 -3.59
CA ASN A 46 30.67 -16.54 -2.68
C ASN A 46 29.26 -17.04 -3.02
N GLY A 47 29.17 -18.33 -3.34
CA GLY A 47 27.98 -19.16 -3.19
C GLY A 47 26.93 -19.04 -4.30
N GLY A 48 26.64 -20.14 -4.98
CA GLY A 48 25.55 -20.31 -5.95
C GLY A 48 24.16 -20.14 -5.34
N GLY A 49 23.78 -18.91 -5.02
CA GLY A 49 22.40 -18.48 -4.86
C GLY A 49 21.91 -17.90 -6.18
N ARG A 50 20.66 -18.19 -6.59
CA ARG A 50 20.01 -17.44 -7.67
C ARG A 50 20.17 -15.94 -7.35
N MET A 51 20.97 -15.21 -8.12
CA MET A 51 21.01 -13.76 -8.01
C MET A 51 19.58 -13.26 -8.18
N SER A 52 19.07 -12.56 -7.17
CA SER A 52 17.73 -11.97 -7.24
C SER A 52 17.67 -11.10 -8.49
N ARG A 53 16.73 -11.40 -9.39
CA ARG A 53 16.52 -10.63 -10.64
C ARG A 53 15.89 -9.26 -10.36
N VAL A 54 15.56 -8.97 -9.10
CA VAL A 54 14.91 -7.74 -8.67
C VAL A 54 15.90 -6.58 -8.70
N LEU A 55 15.63 -5.60 -9.56
CA LEU A 55 16.29 -4.31 -9.58
C LEU A 55 15.72 -3.46 -8.44
N ILE A 56 16.61 -2.84 -7.65
CA ILE A 56 16.23 -1.99 -6.52
C ILE A 56 16.74 -0.59 -6.77
N THR A 57 15.85 0.37 -6.94
CA THR A 57 16.17 1.77 -7.22
C THR A 57 15.54 2.71 -6.20
N PRO A 58 16.27 3.70 -5.66
CA PRO A 58 15.66 4.74 -4.83
C PRO A 58 14.66 5.57 -5.64
N GLU A 59 13.49 5.84 -5.06
CA GLU A 59 12.47 6.73 -5.61
C GLU A 59 11.93 7.66 -4.51
N ALA A 60 11.16 8.67 -4.90
CA ALA A 60 10.49 9.53 -3.93
C ALA A 60 9.60 8.69 -3.01
N GLY A 61 9.89 8.73 -1.70
CA GLY A 61 9.11 8.01 -0.70
C GLY A 61 9.54 6.56 -0.44
N GLY A 62 10.54 5.98 -1.14
CA GLY A 62 10.96 4.62 -0.82
C GLY A 62 11.96 3.97 -1.78
N LEU A 63 11.97 2.64 -1.80
CA LEU A 63 12.72 1.83 -2.75
C LEU A 63 11.76 1.18 -3.73
N ARG A 64 11.94 1.41 -5.03
CA ARG A 64 11.28 0.65 -6.09
C ARG A 64 11.95 -0.69 -6.24
N LEU A 65 11.18 -1.76 -6.15
CA LEU A 65 11.59 -3.12 -6.46
C LEU A 65 10.93 -3.49 -7.78
N ALA A 66 11.72 -3.78 -8.81
CA ALA A 66 11.21 -4.05 -10.15
C ALA A 66 11.83 -5.31 -10.75
N LEU A 67 11.01 -6.08 -11.47
CA LEU A 67 11.49 -7.18 -12.30
C LEU A 67 11.98 -6.65 -13.66
N PRO A 68 12.88 -7.37 -14.35
CA PRO A 68 13.39 -6.95 -15.65
C PRO A 68 12.28 -6.76 -16.69
N GLY A 69 12.48 -5.79 -17.60
CA GLY A 69 11.53 -5.50 -18.68
C GLY A 69 10.20 -4.91 -18.20
N ASP A 70 10.19 -4.25 -17.04
CA ASP A 70 9.01 -3.64 -16.41
C ASP A 70 7.82 -4.60 -16.23
N ALA A 71 8.11 -5.90 -16.08
CA ALA A 71 7.09 -6.95 -15.96
C ALA A 71 6.20 -6.75 -14.72
N ALA A 72 6.82 -6.43 -13.58
CA ALA A 72 6.13 -6.05 -12.36
C ALA A 72 7.04 -5.20 -11.46
N SER A 73 6.44 -4.34 -10.64
CA SER A 73 7.15 -3.60 -9.60
C SER A 73 6.25 -3.24 -8.42
N LEU A 74 6.87 -2.95 -7.28
CA LEU A 74 6.23 -2.37 -6.10
C LEU A 74 7.16 -1.34 -5.45
N LEU A 75 6.60 -0.45 -4.64
CA LEU A 75 7.35 0.49 -3.81
C LEU A 75 7.39 -0.03 -2.37
N LEU A 76 8.60 -0.12 -1.81
CA LEU A 76 8.83 -0.35 -0.39
C LEU A 76 9.00 1.01 0.30
N VAL A 77 7.95 1.45 0.99
CA VAL A 77 7.92 2.72 1.72
C VAL A 77 8.42 2.50 3.14
N PRO A 78 9.40 3.28 3.64
CA PRO A 78 9.91 3.15 4.99
C PRO A 78 8.93 3.76 6.02
N ARG A 79 8.73 3.04 7.12
CA ARG A 79 8.14 3.50 8.40
C ARG A 79 6.97 4.48 8.25
N LEU A 80 5.80 3.92 7.97
CA LEU A 80 4.52 4.63 7.95
C LEU A 80 4.20 5.30 9.29
N GLY A 81 3.42 6.37 9.25
CA GLY A 81 2.83 6.94 10.47
C GLY A 81 3.74 7.84 11.31
N LEU A 82 5.02 8.00 10.96
CA LEU A 82 5.97 8.78 11.78
C LEU A 82 5.87 10.31 11.58
N LYS A 83 5.52 10.75 10.37
CA LYS A 83 5.32 12.19 10.07
C LYS A 83 3.87 12.59 10.34
N LEU A 84 2.94 11.85 9.76
CA LEU A 84 1.51 11.95 9.97
C LEU A 84 0.97 10.55 10.28
N PRO A 85 0.14 10.37 11.32
CA PRO A 85 -0.35 9.05 11.68
C PRO A 85 -1.19 8.44 10.54
N ARG A 86 -0.85 7.21 10.16
CA ARG A 86 -1.64 6.40 9.21
C ARG A 86 -2.65 5.58 10.02
N TYR A 87 -3.94 5.83 9.78
CA TYR A 87 -5.01 5.15 10.49
C TYR A 87 -5.65 4.02 9.68
N HIS A 88 -6.10 3.01 10.40
CA HIS A 88 -6.84 1.84 9.94
C HIS A 88 -8.00 1.55 10.91
N PHE A 89 -9.01 0.83 10.45
CA PHE A 89 -9.97 0.20 11.34
C PHE A 89 -9.45 -1.17 11.75
N ARG A 90 -9.17 -1.37 13.03
CA ARG A 90 -8.96 -2.71 13.60
C ARG A 90 -10.30 -3.42 13.71
N LEU A 91 -10.39 -4.63 13.17
CA LEU A 91 -11.54 -5.50 13.36
C LEU A 91 -11.46 -6.17 14.73
N GLY A 92 -12.55 -6.08 15.48
CA GLY A 92 -12.73 -6.74 16.77
C GLY A 92 -13.96 -7.64 16.75
N ARG A 93 -14.13 -8.40 17.83
CA ARG A 93 -15.27 -9.29 18.05
C ARG A 93 -15.91 -8.96 19.38
N VAL A 94 -17.22 -8.75 19.38
CA VAL A 94 -18.04 -8.65 20.60
C VAL A 94 -19.04 -9.80 20.59
N VAL A 95 -19.25 -10.40 21.75
CA VAL A 95 -20.27 -11.43 21.97
C VAL A 95 -21.34 -10.85 22.87
N HIS A 96 -22.57 -10.81 22.35
CA HIS A 96 -23.77 -10.50 23.13
C HIS A 96 -24.44 -11.82 23.49
N ALA A 97 -24.50 -12.11 24.79
CA ALA A 97 -25.16 -13.29 25.32
C ALA A 97 -26.24 -12.85 26.32
N ALA A 98 -27.49 -13.25 26.08
CA ALA A 98 -28.60 -13.06 27.00
C ALA A 98 -29.29 -14.42 27.18
N ALA A 99 -28.96 -15.09 28.28
CA ALA A 99 -29.38 -16.47 28.54
C ALA A 99 -30.90 -16.58 28.67
N GLU A 100 -31.53 -15.58 29.29
CA GLU A 100 -32.98 -15.48 29.49
C GLU A 100 -33.75 -15.35 28.17
N LEU A 101 -33.08 -14.93 27.10
CA LEU A 101 -33.65 -14.78 25.75
C LEU A 101 -33.16 -15.87 24.77
N ASP A 102 -32.40 -16.86 25.26
CA ASP A 102 -31.67 -17.85 24.43
C ASP A 102 -30.91 -17.19 23.27
N LEU A 103 -30.32 -16.02 23.53
CA LEU A 103 -29.69 -15.20 22.52
C LEU A 103 -28.17 -15.26 22.66
N PHE A 104 -27.51 -15.74 21.62
CA PHE A 104 -26.06 -15.64 21.46
C PHE A 104 -25.75 -15.04 20.10
N ARG A 105 -25.16 -13.84 20.08
CA ARG A 105 -24.79 -13.14 18.84
C ARG A 105 -23.35 -12.69 18.89
N VAL A 106 -22.59 -13.13 17.90
CA VAL A 106 -21.26 -12.62 17.60
C VAL A 106 -21.41 -11.44 16.66
N GLN A 107 -20.71 -10.34 16.94
CA GLN A 107 -20.69 -9.15 16.10
C GLN A 107 -19.26 -8.72 15.83
N THR A 108 -19.00 -8.30 14.60
CA THR A 108 -17.73 -7.69 14.20
C THR A 108 -17.78 -6.19 14.48
N THR A 109 -16.69 -5.64 15.01
CA THR A 109 -16.57 -4.22 15.32
C THR A 109 -15.38 -3.59 14.63
N LEU A 110 -15.46 -2.30 14.32
CA LEU A 110 -14.39 -1.47 13.78
C LEU A 110 -13.93 -0.49 14.87
N LEU A 111 -12.64 -0.46 15.16
CA LEU A 111 -12.03 0.53 16.04
C LEU A 111 -10.94 1.28 15.27
N LEU A 112 -11.08 2.60 15.18
CA LEU A 112 -10.08 3.44 14.53
C LEU A 112 -8.78 3.45 15.35
N GLY A 113 -7.67 3.12 14.72
CA GLY A 113 -6.36 3.07 15.35
C GLY A 113 -5.23 3.24 14.34
N ASN A 114 -3.99 3.13 14.82
CA ASN A 114 -2.77 3.33 14.03
C ASN A 114 -1.70 2.29 14.39
N ASP A 115 -2.14 1.04 14.58
CA ASP A 115 -1.36 -0.11 15.06
C ASP A 115 -0.14 -0.44 14.19
N HIS A 116 -0.11 0.07 12.95
CA HIS A 116 0.96 -0.13 11.99
C HIS A 116 2.01 1.00 11.96
N THR A 117 1.95 1.94 12.91
CA THR A 117 2.93 3.03 13.01
C THR A 117 4.35 2.48 13.15
N GLY A 118 5.27 3.01 12.34
CA GLY A 118 6.67 2.63 12.34
C GLY A 118 7.02 1.43 11.44
N ARG A 119 6.03 0.75 10.85
CA ARG A 119 6.21 -0.38 9.93
C ARG A 119 6.40 0.08 8.49
N ALA A 120 7.09 -0.70 7.67
CA ALA A 120 7.23 -0.41 6.24
C ALA A 120 5.99 -0.88 5.45
N GLU A 121 5.74 -0.24 4.30
CA GLU A 121 4.60 -0.53 3.42
C GLU A 121 5.06 -1.12 2.08
N LEU A 122 4.29 -2.07 1.58
CA LEU A 122 4.28 -2.44 0.16
C LEU A 122 3.15 -1.68 -0.54
N SER A 123 3.50 -0.74 -1.41
CA SER A 123 2.55 0.13 -2.10
C SER A 123 2.91 0.30 -3.58
N ASP A 124 2.08 1.07 -4.31
CA ASP A 124 2.30 1.42 -5.73
C ASP A 124 2.68 0.21 -6.59
N TRP A 125 1.85 -0.83 -6.49
CA TRP A 125 1.92 -2.06 -7.25
C TRP A 125 1.68 -1.79 -8.73
N ARG A 126 2.56 -2.29 -9.60
CA ARG A 126 2.46 -2.15 -11.06
C ARG A 126 2.82 -3.47 -11.72
N TRP A 127 2.14 -3.82 -12.80
CA TRP A 127 2.46 -5.01 -13.60
C TRP A 127 2.03 -4.80 -15.05
N ALA A 128 2.70 -5.52 -15.94
CA ALA A 128 2.35 -5.51 -17.35
C ALA A 128 0.96 -6.15 -17.58
N PRO A 129 0.12 -5.62 -18.48
CA PRO A 129 -1.21 -6.19 -18.75
C PRO A 129 -1.17 -7.66 -19.21
N ALA A 130 -0.09 -8.09 -19.87
CA ALA A 130 0.07 -9.47 -20.32
C ALA A 130 0.42 -10.46 -19.19
N LEU A 131 0.75 -9.94 -18.00
CA LEU A 131 1.13 -10.75 -16.84
C LEU A 131 -0.09 -10.99 -15.96
N GLU A 132 -0.65 -12.20 -16.02
CA GLU A 132 -1.90 -12.55 -15.35
C GLU A 132 -1.81 -13.84 -14.52
N GLY A 133 -2.83 -14.08 -13.69
CA GLY A 133 -3.03 -15.34 -12.97
C GLY A 133 -1.81 -15.80 -12.16
N ALA A 134 -1.41 -17.05 -12.35
CA ALA A 134 -0.31 -17.68 -11.63
C ALA A 134 1.06 -17.03 -11.94
N ALA A 135 1.26 -16.55 -13.18
CA ALA A 135 2.50 -15.88 -13.56
C ALA A 135 2.65 -14.53 -12.84
N LEU A 136 1.57 -13.76 -12.75
CA LEU A 136 1.54 -12.54 -11.94
C LEU A 136 1.79 -12.84 -10.47
N THR A 137 1.13 -13.86 -9.92
CA THR A 137 1.31 -14.27 -8.52
C THR A 137 2.77 -14.60 -8.21
N ALA A 138 3.44 -15.38 -9.07
CA ALA A 138 4.86 -15.73 -8.91
C ALA A 138 5.77 -14.50 -8.99
N ALA A 139 5.54 -13.62 -9.97
CA ALA A 139 6.30 -12.39 -10.17
C ALA A 139 6.21 -11.46 -8.95
N LEU A 140 5.00 -11.26 -8.42
CA LEU A 140 4.78 -10.48 -7.20
C LEU A 140 5.44 -11.14 -5.98
N GLY A 141 5.44 -12.47 -5.91
CA GLY A 141 6.14 -13.22 -4.87
C GLY A 141 7.64 -12.93 -4.82
N GLU A 142 8.31 -12.83 -5.98
CA GLU A 142 9.73 -12.46 -6.05
C GLU A 142 9.99 -11.05 -5.49
N LEU A 143 9.11 -10.09 -5.82
CA LEU A 143 9.20 -8.72 -5.30
C LEU A 143 8.96 -8.65 -3.79
N ILE A 144 7.96 -9.38 -3.29
CA ILE A 144 7.65 -9.44 -1.85
C ILE A 144 8.82 -10.07 -1.09
N ALA A 145 9.41 -11.16 -1.60
CA ALA A 145 10.57 -11.80 -0.99
C ALA A 145 11.78 -10.84 -0.92
N ALA A 146 12.01 -10.04 -1.96
CA ALA A 146 13.04 -9.02 -1.96
C ALA A 146 12.76 -7.89 -0.95
N ALA A 147 11.50 -7.49 -0.75
CA ALA A 147 11.13 -6.52 0.28
C ALA A 147 11.33 -7.08 1.70
N GLN A 148 10.96 -8.34 1.93
CA GLN A 148 11.19 -9.05 3.19
C GLN A 148 12.69 -9.21 3.51
N ALA A 149 13.52 -9.46 2.49
CA ALA A 149 14.97 -9.47 2.64
C ALA A 149 15.48 -8.07 3.02
N ARG A 150 14.99 -7.01 2.36
CA ARG A 150 15.38 -5.64 2.64
C ARG A 150 15.03 -5.19 4.06
N LEU A 151 13.84 -5.56 4.56
CA LEU A 151 13.43 -5.32 5.95
C LEU A 151 14.43 -5.97 6.92
N ARG A 152 14.78 -7.25 6.69
CA ARG A 152 15.73 -7.99 7.53
C ARG A 152 17.15 -7.42 7.49
N GLU A 153 17.59 -6.95 6.32
CA GLU A 153 18.92 -6.34 6.15
C GLU A 153 19.01 -4.94 6.77
N ARG A 154 17.92 -4.19 6.79
CA ARG A 154 17.88 -2.77 7.18
C ARG A 154 16.70 -2.45 8.13
N PRO A 155 16.59 -3.11 9.29
CA PRO A 155 15.46 -2.91 10.21
C PRO A 155 15.39 -1.49 10.78
N ALA A 156 16.52 -0.79 10.90
CA ALA A 156 16.55 0.62 11.32
C ALA A 156 15.76 1.53 10.36
N ASP A 157 15.73 1.18 9.08
CA ASP A 157 15.10 1.99 8.04
C ASP A 157 13.66 1.57 7.75
N PHE A 158 13.33 0.28 7.94
CA PHE A 158 12.04 -0.29 7.56
C PHE A 158 11.17 -0.76 8.74
N GLY A 159 11.69 -0.73 9.96
CA GLY A 159 11.01 -1.25 11.14
C GLY A 159 11.09 -2.76 11.24
N ASP A 160 10.15 -3.34 11.98
CA ASP A 160 10.09 -4.76 12.35
C ASP A 160 9.10 -5.58 11.51
N ALA A 161 8.23 -4.92 10.76
CA ALA A 161 7.21 -5.55 9.93
C ALA A 161 6.91 -4.77 8.65
N LEU A 162 6.39 -5.51 7.66
CA LEU A 162 5.79 -5.04 6.43
C LEU A 162 4.27 -5.01 6.57
N VAL A 163 3.67 -4.04 5.93
CA VAL A 163 2.22 -3.89 5.79
C VAL A 163 1.90 -3.76 4.30
N ALA A 164 0.83 -4.40 3.84
CA ALA A 164 0.32 -4.26 2.49
C ALA A 164 -1.15 -3.82 2.56
N GLU A 165 -1.43 -2.63 2.05
CA GLU A 165 -2.79 -2.11 1.90
C GLU A 165 -3.31 -2.45 0.50
N LEU A 166 -4.40 -3.20 0.42
CA LEU A 166 -5.07 -3.50 -0.85
C LEU A 166 -6.31 -2.60 -0.99
N PRO A 167 -6.74 -2.27 -2.23
CA PRO A 167 -7.98 -1.52 -2.41
C PRO A 167 -9.19 -2.34 -1.99
N GLY A 168 -10.18 -1.65 -1.42
CA GLY A 168 -11.46 -2.25 -1.11
C GLY A 168 -12.27 -2.56 -2.35
N TRP A 169 -13.18 -3.51 -2.21
CA TRP A 169 -14.13 -3.86 -3.25
C TRP A 169 -14.99 -2.64 -3.65
N ARG A 170 -15.29 -2.55 -4.94
CA ARG A 170 -16.18 -1.56 -5.54
C ARG A 170 -17.12 -2.27 -6.51
N ASP A 171 -18.33 -1.73 -6.65
CA ASP A 171 -19.30 -2.22 -7.63
C ASP A 171 -18.91 -1.84 -9.07
N ALA A 172 -19.74 -2.23 -10.03
CA ALA A 172 -19.50 -1.94 -11.45
C ALA A 172 -19.50 -0.43 -11.77
N ASP A 173 -20.14 0.39 -10.94
CA ASP A 173 -20.19 1.84 -11.06
C ASP A 173 -19.04 2.52 -10.29
N GLY A 174 -18.11 1.74 -9.71
CA GLY A 174 -16.97 2.24 -8.95
C GLY A 174 -17.31 2.68 -7.52
N ARG A 175 -18.53 2.42 -7.03
CA ARG A 175 -18.98 2.78 -5.68
C ARG A 175 -18.47 1.76 -4.66
N SER A 176 -17.99 2.26 -3.52
CA SER A 176 -17.62 1.43 -2.36
C SER A 176 -18.80 1.41 -1.37
N PRO A 177 -19.43 0.25 -1.11
CA PRO A 177 -20.48 0.14 -0.10
C PRO A 177 -20.01 0.57 1.29
N PHE A 178 -18.76 0.23 1.63
CA PHE A 178 -18.13 0.63 2.88
C PHE A 178 -18.03 2.17 3.00
N TRP A 179 -17.55 2.83 1.95
CA TRP A 179 -17.46 4.30 1.94
C TRP A 179 -18.84 4.95 2.09
N GLN A 180 -19.84 4.48 1.35
CA GLN A 180 -21.20 5.04 1.39
C GLN A 180 -21.87 4.86 2.77
N ALA A 181 -21.60 3.74 3.43
CA ALA A 181 -22.17 3.45 4.73
C ALA A 181 -21.52 4.26 5.87
N LEU A 182 -20.23 4.56 5.79
CA LEU A 182 -19.48 5.22 6.86
C LEU A 182 -18.88 6.56 6.45
N GLY A 183 -17.86 6.55 5.59
CA GLY A 183 -17.03 7.72 5.30
C GLY A 183 -17.80 8.89 4.68
N ALA A 184 -18.77 8.61 3.81
CA ALA A 184 -19.62 9.62 3.16
C ALA A 184 -20.49 10.43 4.16
N ARG A 185 -20.64 9.96 5.41
CA ARG A 185 -21.33 10.72 6.48
C ARG A 185 -20.47 11.81 7.11
N PHE A 186 -19.15 11.74 6.91
CA PHE A 186 -18.18 12.65 7.54
C PHE A 186 -17.44 13.52 6.52
N TYR A 187 -17.37 13.09 5.26
CA TYR A 187 -16.75 13.83 4.17
C TYR A 187 -17.62 13.81 2.93
N ASN A 188 -18.06 15.00 2.49
CA ASN A 188 -18.98 15.16 1.36
C ASN A 188 -18.30 15.14 -0.01
N GLY A 189 -16.97 14.98 -0.08
CA GLY A 189 -16.23 14.95 -1.33
C GLY A 189 -15.93 13.52 -1.81
N ASP A 190 -15.33 13.42 -2.99
CA ASP A 190 -14.88 12.14 -3.54
C ASP A 190 -13.54 11.69 -2.93
N PRO A 191 -13.43 10.46 -2.39
CA PRO A 191 -12.18 9.94 -1.83
C PRO A 191 -11.02 9.83 -2.82
N ALA A 192 -11.29 9.47 -4.07
CA ALA A 192 -10.27 9.35 -5.10
C ALA A 192 -9.73 10.73 -5.50
N GLU A 193 -10.60 11.74 -5.62
CA GLU A 193 -10.17 13.12 -5.85
C GLU A 193 -9.35 13.65 -4.66
N ALA A 194 -9.79 13.37 -3.43
CA ALA A 194 -9.07 13.76 -2.23
C ALA A 194 -7.70 13.09 -2.13
N GLN A 195 -7.63 11.79 -2.44
CA GLN A 195 -6.39 11.01 -2.52
C GLN A 195 -5.46 11.51 -3.62
N ALA A 196 -5.98 11.96 -4.77
CA ALA A 196 -5.18 12.55 -5.85
C ALA A 196 -4.58 13.91 -5.45
N ARG A 197 -5.34 14.72 -4.69
CA ARG A 197 -4.90 16.06 -4.25
C ARG A 197 -3.96 16.02 -3.05
N LEU A 198 -4.28 15.22 -2.04
CA LEU A 198 -3.56 15.16 -0.75
C LEU A 198 -2.51 14.04 -0.72
N GLY A 199 -2.50 13.17 -1.72
CA GLY A 199 -1.56 12.07 -1.82
C GLY A 199 -1.62 11.17 -0.57
N PRO A 200 -0.47 10.69 -0.07
CA PRO A 200 -0.45 9.76 1.05
C PRO A 200 -1.07 10.31 2.32
N ASP A 201 -1.20 11.62 2.49
CA ASP A 201 -1.70 12.23 3.73
C ASP A 201 -3.23 12.21 3.85
N TRP A 202 -3.95 11.87 2.77
CA TRP A 202 -5.41 11.82 2.73
C TRP A 202 -6.03 11.06 3.92
N ARG A 203 -5.59 9.83 4.18
CA ARG A 203 -6.16 9.00 5.26
C ARG A 203 -5.90 9.59 6.64
N SER A 204 -4.80 10.32 6.83
CA SER A 204 -4.51 11.03 8.06
C SER A 204 -5.51 12.17 8.30
N HIS A 205 -5.88 12.90 7.24
CA HIS A 205 -6.89 13.95 7.31
C HIS A 205 -8.30 13.38 7.49
N LEU A 206 -8.67 12.35 6.73
CA LEU A 206 -9.97 11.68 6.87
C LEU A 206 -10.18 11.15 8.28
N ALA A 207 -9.15 10.55 8.89
CA ALA A 207 -9.23 10.01 10.26
C ALA A 207 -9.60 11.04 11.33
N ALA A 208 -9.33 12.33 11.10
CA ALA A 208 -9.75 13.40 12.02
C ALA A 208 -11.28 13.58 12.05
N LEU A 209 -11.98 13.15 10.99
CA LEU A 209 -13.42 13.26 10.84
C LEU A 209 -14.17 12.00 11.31
N LEU A 210 -13.49 10.85 11.35
CA LEU A 210 -14.10 9.55 11.62
C LEU A 210 -14.33 9.29 13.13
N PRO A 211 -15.30 8.42 13.48
CA PRO A 211 -15.62 8.12 14.88
C PRO A 211 -14.41 7.48 15.60
N ARG A 212 -14.19 7.91 16.84
CA ARG A 212 -13.16 7.35 17.74
C ARG A 212 -13.68 6.15 18.53
N GLN A 213 -14.98 6.09 18.74
CA GLN A 213 -15.67 4.98 19.38
C GLN A 213 -15.76 3.77 18.46
N THR A 214 -15.93 2.60 19.07
CA THR A 214 -16.17 1.35 18.35
C THR A 214 -17.47 1.42 17.54
N VAL A 215 -17.39 1.03 16.28
CA VAL A 215 -18.55 0.93 15.36
C VAL A 215 -18.86 -0.53 15.11
N TYR A 216 -20.11 -0.95 15.28
CA TYR A 216 -20.53 -2.29 14.86
C TYR A 216 -20.61 -2.33 13.35
N LEU A 217 -19.95 -3.31 12.73
CA LEU A 217 -19.93 -3.46 11.28
C LEU A 217 -21.36 -3.67 10.73
N SER A 218 -22.21 -4.37 11.49
CA SER A 218 -23.63 -4.57 11.16
C SER A 218 -24.44 -3.27 11.09
N PHE A 219 -23.99 -2.18 11.70
CA PHE A 219 -24.64 -0.86 11.57
C PHE A 219 -24.36 -0.21 10.21
N LEU A 220 -23.38 -0.70 9.45
CA LEU A 220 -23.06 -0.21 8.11
C LEU A 220 -23.95 -0.84 7.04
N GLY A 221 -24.80 -1.80 7.40
CA GLY A 221 -25.68 -2.53 6.49
C GLY A 221 -25.03 -3.76 5.87
N ALA A 222 -25.88 -4.67 5.40
CA ALA A 222 -25.47 -6.02 4.97
C ALA A 222 -24.44 -6.01 3.83
N GLU A 223 -24.51 -5.05 2.91
CA GLU A 223 -23.57 -4.98 1.79
C GLU A 223 -22.17 -4.53 2.25
N ALA A 224 -22.08 -3.50 3.09
CA ALA A 224 -20.79 -3.06 3.63
C ALA A 224 -20.17 -4.14 4.53
N GLU A 225 -20.99 -4.83 5.34
CA GLU A 225 -20.56 -5.95 6.17
C GLU A 225 -20.04 -7.13 5.33
N ALA A 226 -20.74 -7.48 4.25
CA ALA A 226 -20.33 -8.60 3.39
C ALA A 226 -19.08 -8.31 2.54
N ARG A 227 -18.77 -7.03 2.29
CA ARG A 227 -17.67 -6.60 1.39
C ARG A 227 -16.46 -6.01 2.11
N VAL A 228 -16.50 -5.82 3.43
CA VAL A 228 -15.31 -5.37 4.15
C VAL A 228 -14.20 -6.40 4.00
N LEU A 229 -12.95 -5.94 3.82
CA LEU A 229 -11.77 -6.77 3.54
C LEU A 229 -11.79 -7.52 2.19
N ASP A 230 -12.84 -7.37 1.38
CA ASP A 230 -12.83 -7.85 0.00
C ASP A 230 -11.98 -6.93 -0.89
N VAL A 231 -11.43 -7.53 -1.93
CA VAL A 231 -10.65 -6.85 -2.97
C VAL A 231 -11.34 -7.00 -4.33
N PRO A 232 -11.11 -6.10 -5.29
CA PRO A 232 -11.53 -6.30 -6.67
C PRO A 232 -10.90 -7.58 -7.26
N ALA A 233 -11.58 -8.26 -8.19
CA ALA A 233 -11.12 -9.53 -8.75
C ALA A 233 -9.69 -9.46 -9.35
N ALA A 234 -9.33 -8.32 -9.95
CA ALA A 234 -8.00 -8.06 -10.50
C ALA A 234 -6.87 -8.09 -9.46
N TRP A 235 -7.20 -7.93 -8.17
CA TRP A 235 -6.26 -7.97 -7.05
C TRP A 235 -6.13 -9.36 -6.40
N SER A 236 -6.89 -10.35 -6.86
CA SER A 236 -6.78 -11.73 -6.38
C SER A 236 -5.34 -12.29 -6.46
N PRO A 237 -4.57 -12.07 -7.55
CA PRO A 237 -3.18 -12.51 -7.63
C PRO A 237 -2.26 -11.84 -6.59
N VAL A 238 -2.50 -10.55 -6.28
CA VAL A 238 -1.73 -9.81 -5.26
C VAL A 238 -2.00 -10.40 -3.87
N ARG A 239 -3.29 -10.63 -3.55
CA ARG A 239 -3.68 -11.27 -2.28
C ARG A 239 -3.11 -12.68 -2.16
N ALA A 240 -3.14 -13.46 -3.24
CA ALA A 240 -2.56 -14.81 -3.27
C ALA A 240 -1.03 -14.77 -3.05
N ALA A 241 -0.33 -13.84 -3.69
CA ALA A 241 1.12 -13.66 -3.52
C ALA A 241 1.49 -13.28 -2.08
N LEU A 242 0.73 -12.36 -1.46
CA LEU A 242 0.93 -11.97 -0.06
C LEU A 242 0.71 -13.15 0.89
N THR A 243 -0.39 -13.91 0.73
CA THR A 243 -0.67 -15.12 1.52
C THR A 243 0.46 -16.16 1.36
N ALA A 244 0.90 -16.42 0.14
CA ALA A 244 2.00 -17.35 -0.14
C ALA A 244 3.33 -16.88 0.46
N ALA A 245 3.54 -15.56 0.56
CA ALA A 245 4.70 -14.95 1.22
C ALA A 245 4.58 -14.91 2.76
N GLY A 246 3.51 -15.46 3.34
CA GLY A 246 3.29 -15.56 4.78
C GLY A 246 2.66 -14.33 5.43
N PHE A 247 2.10 -13.40 4.65
CA PHE A 247 1.26 -12.35 5.24
C PHE A 247 0.04 -12.96 5.90
N HIS A 248 -0.30 -12.43 7.07
CA HIS A 248 -1.39 -12.99 7.87
C HIS A 248 -2.75 -12.56 7.34
N PRO A 249 -3.82 -13.34 7.59
CA PRO A 249 -5.18 -12.90 7.34
C PRO A 249 -5.42 -11.50 7.91
N PRO A 250 -6.05 -10.59 7.14
CA PRO A 250 -6.19 -9.20 7.54
C PRO A 250 -7.03 -9.07 8.81
N ALA A 251 -6.49 -8.34 9.79
CA ALA A 251 -7.21 -7.92 11.00
C ALA A 251 -7.58 -6.42 10.97
N HIS A 252 -7.21 -5.73 9.89
CA HIS A 252 -7.40 -4.30 9.72
C HIS A 252 -7.98 -4.00 8.34
N ALA A 253 -8.87 -3.01 8.29
CA ALA A 253 -9.44 -2.45 7.08
C ALA A 253 -8.97 -1.01 6.88
N ARG A 254 -8.80 -0.62 5.62
CA ARG A 254 -8.61 0.78 5.24
C ARG A 254 -9.83 1.61 5.60
N ILE A 255 -9.59 2.83 6.06
CA ILE A 255 -10.63 3.72 6.56
C ILE A 255 -11.49 4.36 5.46
N ASP A 256 -10.99 4.39 4.22
CA ASP A 256 -11.59 5.08 3.09
C ASP A 256 -12.41 4.16 2.16
N ASP A 257 -12.10 2.86 2.10
CA ASP A 257 -12.81 1.93 1.21
C ASP A 257 -13.05 0.53 1.79
N GLY A 258 -12.61 0.27 3.02
CA GLY A 258 -12.78 -1.04 3.68
C GLY A 258 -11.82 -2.12 3.16
N GLY A 259 -10.85 -1.79 2.31
CA GLY A 259 -9.90 -2.75 1.76
C GLY A 259 -8.99 -3.37 2.82
N PRO A 260 -8.52 -4.61 2.62
CA PRO A 260 -7.77 -5.32 3.64
C PRO A 260 -6.35 -4.78 3.80
N VAL A 261 -5.88 -4.80 5.04
CA VAL A 261 -4.52 -4.45 5.44
C VAL A 261 -3.88 -5.70 6.03
N LEU A 262 -2.84 -6.20 5.35
CA LEU A 262 -2.15 -7.43 5.71
C LEU A 262 -0.76 -7.10 6.29
N ALA A 263 -0.26 -7.93 7.21
CA ALA A 263 1.04 -7.70 7.84
C ALA A 263 1.96 -8.94 7.86
N TRP A 264 3.28 -8.71 7.85
CA TRP A 264 4.33 -9.73 7.94
C TRP A 264 5.59 -9.21 8.64
N PRO A 265 6.23 -9.97 9.55
CA PRO A 265 5.57 -10.98 10.37
C PRO A 265 4.53 -10.30 11.28
N VAL A 266 3.62 -11.05 11.88
CA VAL A 266 2.83 -10.50 12.98
C VAL A 266 3.74 -10.42 14.20
N PRO A 267 3.95 -9.23 14.81
CA PRO A 267 4.70 -9.16 16.05
C PRO A 267 3.95 -9.96 17.13
N PRO A 268 4.67 -10.56 18.10
CA PRO A 268 4.02 -11.20 19.24
C PRO A 268 3.06 -10.19 19.89
N GLY A 269 1.82 -10.63 20.09
CA GLY A 269 0.72 -9.80 20.61
C GLY A 269 0.89 -9.38 22.06
#